data_AF-A0A450SWH0-F1
#
_entry.id   AF-A0A450SWH0-F1
#
_cell.length_a   1.000
_cell.length_b   1.000
_cell.length_c   1.000
_cell.angle_alpha   90.00
_cell.angle_beta   90.00
_cell.angle_gamma   90.00
#
_symmetry.space_group_name_H-M   'P 1'
#
loop_
_entity.id
_entity.type
_entity.pdbx_description
1 polymer ?
#
loop_
_entity_poly.entity_id
_entity_poly.type
_entity_poly.pdbx_seq_one_letter_code
_entity_poly.pdbx_strand_id
1 'polypeptide(L)' 'MSTSVINIDQEVMGGTPVFRNTRVPIQTFIEYLAANDNIETFIDEFPTVSREQAIELLEEAKERLLAVA' A
#
# COMPACT_ATOMS: atom_id res chain seq x y z
N MET A 1 -8.44 -12.24 12.18
CA MET A 1 -8.57 -12.44 10.73
C MET A 1 -8.37 -11.08 10.10
N SER A 2 -7.12 -10.63 10.00
CA SER A 2 -6.83 -9.29 9.48
C SER A 2 -6.89 -9.38 7.95
N THR A 3 -7.91 -8.76 7.36
CA THR A 3 -8.04 -8.64 5.90
C THR A 3 -6.87 -7.81 5.39
N SER A 4 -6.01 -8.39 4.53
CA SER A 4 -4.82 -7.70 4.00
C SER A 4 -5.17 -6.33 3.44
N VAL A 5 -4.27 -5.37 3.64
CA VAL A 5 -4.40 -4.02 3.07
C VAL A 5 -4.17 -4.02 1.56
N ILE A 6 -3.54 -5.08 1.03
CA ILE A 6 -3.28 -5.28 -0.39
C ILE A 6 -4.45 -6.06 -0.99
N ASN A 7 -5.09 -5.48 -2.01
CA ASN A 7 -6.06 -6.18 -2.84
C ASN A 7 -5.44 -6.53 -4.20
N ILE A 8 -5.64 -7.76 -4.65
CA ILE A 8 -5.23 -8.25 -5.97
C ILE A 8 -6.45 -8.91 -6.60
N ASP A 9 -7.04 -8.24 -7.58
CA ASP A 9 -8.24 -8.70 -8.27
C ASP A 9 -8.08 -8.45 -9.77
N GLN A 10 -8.37 -9.44 -10.62
CA GLN A 10 -8.28 -9.31 -12.08
C GLN A 10 -9.23 -8.24 -12.63
N GLU A 11 -10.35 -7.99 -11.94
CA GLU A 11 -11.32 -6.95 -12.30
C GLU A 11 -10.84 -5.54 -11.88
N VAL A 12 -9.84 -5.45 -11.00
CA VAL A 12 -9.28 -4.19 -10.50
C VAL A 12 -7.86 -4.01 -11.03
N MET A 13 -7.69 -3.05 -11.96
CA MET A 13 -6.38 -2.74 -12.56
C MET A 13 -5.65 -3.97 -13.15
N GLY A 14 -6.39 -4.95 -13.67
CA GLY A 14 -5.82 -6.14 -14.30
C GLY A 14 -5.00 -7.01 -13.36
N GLY A 15 -5.32 -7.03 -12.06
CA GLY A 15 -4.57 -7.80 -11.06
C GLY A 15 -3.32 -7.10 -10.53
N THR A 16 -3.15 -5.81 -10.79
CA THR A 16 -2.11 -5.02 -10.13
C THR A 16 -2.39 -4.94 -8.63
N PRO A 17 -1.41 -5.17 -7.73
CA PRO A 17 -1.60 -4.97 -6.31
C PRO A 17 -1.94 -3.51 -5.99
N VAL A 18 -3.09 -3.29 -5.37
CA VAL A 18 -3.60 -1.96 -4.97
C VAL A 18 -3.93 -1.92 -3.49
N PHE A 19 -4.02 -0.72 -2.91
CA PHE A 19 -4.63 -0.55 -1.59
C PHE A 19 -6.10 -0.99 -1.63
N ARG A 20 -6.53 -1.76 -0.63
CA ARG A 20 -7.92 -2.25 -0.52
C ARG A 20 -8.91 -1.11 -0.67
N ASN A 21 -10.00 -1.36 -1.40
CA ASN A 21 -11.04 -0.39 -1.73
C ASN A 21 -10.57 0.84 -2.53
N THR A 22 -9.39 0.80 -3.13
CA THR A 22 -8.89 1.87 -4.00
C THR A 22 -8.43 1.29 -5.34
N ARG A 23 -8.01 2.19 -6.24
CA ARG A 23 -7.24 1.87 -7.45
C ARG A 23 -5.83 2.46 -7.39
N VAL A 24 -5.31 2.64 -6.18
CA VAL A 24 -3.97 3.21 -5.97
C VAL A 24 -2.98 2.04 -5.87
N PRO A 25 -2.00 1.92 -6.78
CA PRO A 25 -1.04 0.83 -6.75
C PRO A 25 -0.15 0.88 -5.51
N ILE A 26 0.15 -0.30 -4.95
CA ILE A 26 1.14 -0.43 -3.87
C ILE A 26 2.52 0.03 -4.33
N GLN A 27 2.85 -0.22 -5.60
CA GLN A 27 4.12 0.22 -6.19
C GLN A 27 4.30 1.73 -6.11
N THR A 28 3.26 2.52 -6.38
CA THR A 28 3.33 3.99 -6.31
C THR A 28 3.69 4.47 -4.91
N PHE A 29 3.12 3.86 -3.87
CA PHE A 29 3.50 4.18 -2.49
C PHE A 29 4.98 3.91 -2.20
N ILE A 30 5.50 2.77 -2.68
CA ILE A 30 6.93 2.44 -2.52
C ILE A 30 7.82 3.43 -3.28
N GLU A 31 7.42 3.86 -4.47
CA GLU A 31 8.14 4.85 -5.28
C GLU A 31 8.23 6.20 -4.57
N TYR A 32 7.16 6.66 -3.92
CA TYR A 32 7.17 7.88 -3.09
C TYR A 32 8.18 7.77 -1.93
N LEU A 33 8.13 6.66 -1.19
CA LEU A 33 9.09 6.44 -0.10
C LEU A 33 10.53 6.38 -0.61
N ALA A 34 10.77 5.76 -1.76
CA ALA A 34 12.08 5.70 -2.40
C ALA A 34 12.56 7.07 -2.92
N ALA A 35 11.63 7.95 -3.30
CA ALA A 35 11.90 9.34 -3.67
C ALA A 35 12.15 10.26 -2.44
N ASN A 36 12.15 9.70 -1.23
CA ASN A 36 12.29 10.43 0.04
C ASN A 36 11.10 11.37 0.32
N ASP A 37 9.93 11.07 -0.26
CA ASP A 37 8.67 11.68 0.15
C ASP A 37 8.16 11.04 1.45
N ASN A 38 7.30 11.77 2.14
CA ASN A 38 6.69 11.32 3.39
C ASN A 38 5.25 10.82 3.16
N ILE A 39 4.71 10.12 4.15
CA ILE A 39 3.37 9.54 4.10
C ILE A 39 2.28 10.62 3.97
N GLU A 40 2.47 11.82 4.56
CA GLU A 40 1.50 12.92 4.42
C GLU A 40 1.35 13.33 2.97
N THR A 41 2.49 13.56 2.29
CA THR A 41 2.51 13.97 0.88
C THR A 41 1.80 12.95 0.00
N PHE A 42 2.02 11.65 0.24
CA PHE A 42 1.30 10.61 -0.49
C PHE A 42 -0.22 10.64 -0.23
N ILE A 43 -0.65 10.83 1.01
CA ILE A 43 -2.07 10.86 1.36
C ILE A 43 -2.75 12.11 0.79
N ASP A 44 -2.05 13.24 0.75
CA ASP A 44 -2.57 14.47 0.17
C ASP A 44 -2.83 14.31 -1.33
N GLU A 45 -1.98 13.57 -2.06
CA GLU A 45 -2.17 13.27 -3.48
C GLU A 45 -3.14 12.10 -3.73
N PHE A 46 -3.22 11.14 -2.81
CA PHE A 46 -4.10 9.97 -2.88
C PHE A 46 -5.04 9.87 -1.67
N PRO A 47 -6.02 10.80 -1.53
CA PRO A 47 -6.88 10.89 -0.35
C PRO A 47 -7.83 9.69 -0.16
N THR A 48 -7.89 8.79 -1.15
CA THR A 48 -8.61 7.51 -1.02
C THR A 48 -7.86 6.48 -0.18
N VAL A 49 -6.56 6.68 0.05
CA VAL A 49 -5.74 5.82 0.92
C VAL A 49 -5.70 6.46 2.30
N SER A 50 -6.16 5.74 3.32
CA SER A 50 -6.08 6.24 4.69
C SER A 50 -4.67 6.08 5.25
N ARG A 51 -4.32 6.91 6.25
CA ARG A 51 -3.08 6.78 7.00
C ARG A 51 -2.93 5.39 7.60
N GLU A 52 -4.01 4.85 8.15
CA GLU A 52 -4.03 3.52 8.77
C GLU A 52 -3.68 2.46 7.73
N GLN A 53 -4.18 2.58 6.49
CA GLN A 53 -3.81 1.66 5.41
C GLN A 53 -2.33 1.78 5.03
N ALA A 54 -1.78 2.98 4.95
CA ALA A 54 -0.34 3.17 4.68
C ALA A 54 0.54 2.53 5.77
N ILE A 55 0.17 2.69 7.03
CA ILE A 55 0.89 2.08 8.17
C ILE A 55 0.72 0.56 8.16
N GLU A 56 -0.49 0.05 7.94
CA GLU A 56 -0.77 -1.39 7.86
C GLU A 56 0.05 -2.06 6.76
N LEU A 57 0.25 -1.38 5.62
CA LEU A 57 1.10 -1.87 4.53
C LEU A 57 2.56 -1.99 4.95
N LEU A 58 3.09 -0.99 5.66
CA LEU A 58 4.47 -1.01 6.17
C LEU A 58 4.66 -2.13 7.19
N GLU A 59 3.69 -2.34 8.08
CA GLU A 59 3.73 -3.43 9.06
C GLU A 59 3.65 -4.80 8.38
N GLU A 60 2.73 -5.00 7.43
CA GLU A 60 2.62 -6.24 6.66
C GLU A 60 3.91 -6.52 5.85
N ALA A 61 4.51 -5.49 5.24
CA ALA A 61 5.78 -5.61 4.53
C ALA A 61 6.93 -5.97 5.49
N LYS A 62 7.00 -5.33 6.66
CA LYS A 62 7.99 -5.61 7.70
C LYS A 62 7.89 -7.07 8.18
N GLU A 63 6.69 -7.55 8.49
CA GLU A 63 6.47 -8.93 8.93
C GLU A 63 6.94 -9.92 7.86
N ARG A 64 6.59 -9.69 6.58
CA ARG A 64 7.02 -10.55 5.47
C ARG A 64 8.54 -10.55 5.27
N LEU A 65 9.19 -9.39 5.38
CA LEU A 65 10.65 -9.28 5.24
C LEU A 65 11.38 -9.98 6.39
N LEU A 66 10.91 -9.82 7.63
CA LEU A 66 11.50 -10.46 8.81
C LEU A 66 11.21 -11.96 8.87
N ALA A 67 10.10 -12.43 8.29
CA ALA A 67 9.81 -13.86 8.19
C ALA A 67 10.74 -14.62 7.21
N VAL A 68 11.42 -13.89 6.32
CA VAL A 68 12.43 -14.42 5.40
C VAL A 68 13.83 -14.42 6.04
N ALA A 69 14.00 -13.77 7.20
CA ALA A 69 15.27 -13.66 7.91
C ALA A 69 15.57 -14.86 8.82
#